data_AF-A0A940IER9-F1
#
_entry.id   AF-A0A940IER9-F1
#
_cell.length_a   1.000
_cell.length_b   1.000
_cell.length_c   1.000
_cell.angle_alpha   90.00
_cell.angle_beta   90.00
_cell.angle_gamma   90.00
#
_symmetry.space_group_name_H-M   'P 1'
#
loop_
_entity.id
_entity.type
_entity.pdbx_description
1 polymer ?
#
loop_
_entity_poly.entity_id
_entity_poly.type
_entity_poly.pdbx_seq_one_letter_code
_entity_poly.pdbx_strand_id
1 'polypeptide(L)'
;MNDINETIGRQREYFGSGATRPVEFRREMLKALRTALERHEEELYAALYEDLHKGREEAFLTELSIVYQEISAHLRGVARWSRRRSVRPALQV
;
A
#
# COMPACT_ATOMS: atom_id res chain seq x y z
N MET A 1 -2.50 16.63 -18.56
CA MET A 1 -3.19 16.39 -17.28
C MET A 1 -4.47 15.65 -17.61
N ASN A 2 -4.62 14.39 -17.20
CA ASN A 2 -5.84 13.65 -17.49
C ASN A 2 -6.99 14.23 -16.68
N ASP A 3 -8.19 14.22 -17.27
CA ASP A 3 -9.39 14.62 -16.56
C ASP A 3 -9.60 13.70 -15.34
N ILE A 4 -10.05 14.27 -14.22
CA ILE A 4 -10.23 13.51 -12.97
C ILE A 4 -11.25 12.39 -13.19
N ASN A 5 -12.32 12.64 -13.95
CA ASN A 5 -13.34 11.63 -14.23
C ASN A 5 -12.79 10.52 -15.12
N GLU A 6 -11.94 10.85 -16.09
CA GLU A 6 -11.25 9.86 -16.93
C GLU A 6 -10.37 8.94 -16.08
N THR A 7 -9.58 9.51 -15.16
CA THR A 7 -8.70 8.74 -14.27
C THR A 7 -9.51 7.81 -13.36
N ILE A 8 -10.59 8.31 -12.77
CA ILE A 8 -11.50 7.50 -11.94
C ILE A 8 -12.15 6.39 -12.77
N GLY A 9 -12.58 6.69 -14.00
CA GLY A 9 -13.15 5.72 -14.93
C GLY A 9 -12.22 4.53 -15.16
N ARG A 10 -10.96 4.79 -15.50
CA ARG A 10 -9.94 3.75 -15.71
C ARG A 10 -9.65 2.92 -14.46
N GLN A 11 -9.56 3.55 -13.28
CA GLN A 11 -9.33 2.82 -12.03
C GLN A 11 -10.50 1.89 -11.68
N ARG A 12 -11.74 2.34 -11.90
CA ARG A 12 -12.95 1.53 -11.70
C ARG A 12 -13.01 0.36 -12.67
N GLU A 13 -12.71 0.59 -13.94
CA GLU A 13 -12.64 -0.46 -14.96
C GLU A 13 -11.58 -1.51 -14.60
N TYR A 14 -10.39 -1.07 -14.23
CA TYR A 14 -9.30 -1.98 -13.84
C TYR A 14 -9.65 -2.81 -12.60
N PHE A 15 -10.24 -2.19 -11.57
CA PHE A 15 -10.75 -2.94 -10.41
C PHE A 15 -11.88 -3.91 -10.79
N GLY A 16 -12.81 -3.46 -11.65
CA GLY A 16 -13.93 -4.25 -12.16
C GLY A 16 -13.50 -5.49 -12.94
N SER A 17 -12.37 -5.43 -13.65
CA SER A 17 -11.76 -6.59 -14.33
C SER A 17 -11.38 -7.73 -13.38
N GLY A 18 -11.24 -7.45 -12.09
CA GLY A 18 -10.80 -8.41 -11.07
C GLY A 18 -9.29 -8.60 -10.99
N ALA A 19 -8.50 -7.87 -11.79
CA ALA A 19 -7.03 -7.95 -11.81
C ALA A 19 -6.39 -7.77 -10.41
N THR A 20 -7.03 -7.00 -9.52
CA THR A 20 -6.52 -6.70 -8.18
C THR A 20 -6.90 -7.73 -7.11
N ARG A 21 -7.78 -8.70 -7.42
CA ARG A 21 -8.30 -9.69 -6.47
C ARG A 21 -7.27 -10.73 -6.02
N PRO A 22 -6.41 -11.30 -6.91
CA PRO A 22 -5.40 -12.26 -6.51
C PRO A 22 -4.50 -11.72 -5.40
N VAL A 23 -4.13 -12.58 -4.45
CA VAL A 23 -3.23 -12.20 -3.35
C VAL A 23 -1.84 -11.88 -3.91
N GLU A 24 -1.44 -12.61 -4.93
CA GLU A 24 -0.16 -12.50 -5.63
C GLU A 24 -0.01 -11.11 -6.23
N PHE A 25 -1.05 -10.60 -6.92
CA PHE A 25 -1.07 -9.23 -7.43
C PHE A 25 -0.81 -8.22 -6.30
N ARG A 26 -1.53 -8.34 -5.19
CA ARG A 26 -1.38 -7.42 -4.05
C ARG A 26 0.03 -7.49 -3.43
N ARG A 27 0.64 -8.68 -3.38
CA ARG A 27 2.02 -8.86 -2.92
C ARG A 27 3.02 -8.19 -3.88
N GLU A 28 2.83 -8.34 -5.18
CA GLU A 28 3.69 -7.68 -6.16
C GLU A 28 3.57 -6.15 -6.08
N MET A 29 2.36 -5.61 -5.88
CA MET A 29 2.18 -4.17 -5.69
C MET A 29 2.80 -3.65 -4.40
N LEU A 30 2.76 -4.40 -3.30
CA LEU A 30 3.46 -4.05 -2.06
C LEU A 30 4.99 -4.03 -2.24
N LYS A 31 5.55 -4.99 -2.99
CA LYS A 31 6.98 -5.00 -3.33
C LYS A 31 7.34 -3.81 -4.22
N ALA A 32 6.52 -3.54 -5.24
CA ALA A 32 6.72 -2.41 -6.13
C ALA A 32 6.69 -1.08 -5.37
N LEU A 33 5.76 -0.91 -4.43
CA LEU A 33 5.72 0.27 -3.56
C LEU A 33 6.99 0.40 -2.72
N ARG A 34 7.45 -0.69 -2.08
CA ARG A 34 8.70 -0.69 -1.33
C ARG A 34 9.89 -0.27 -2.19
N THR A 35 10.03 -0.86 -3.38
CA THR A 35 11.11 -0.51 -4.32
C THR A 35 11.02 0.94 -4.79
N ALA A 36 9.82 1.47 -4.98
CA ALA A 36 9.63 2.88 -5.31
C ALA A 36 10.07 3.80 -4.16
N LEU A 37 9.70 3.48 -2.92
CA LEU A 37 10.16 4.24 -1.74
C LEU A 37 11.69 4.21 -1.63
N GLU A 38 12.30 3.01 -1.72
CA GLU A 38 13.76 2.84 -1.64
C GLU A 38 14.49 3.62 -2.74
N ARG A 39 13.90 3.72 -3.93
CA ARG A 39 14.47 4.48 -5.06
C ARG A 39 14.40 6.00 -4.83
N HIS A 40 13.34 6.48 -4.18
CA HIS A 40 13.03 7.91 -4.07
C HIS A 40 13.26 8.46 -2.65
N GLU A 41 13.98 7.75 -1.76
CA GLU A 41 14.16 8.19 -0.37
C GLU A 41 14.73 9.61 -0.26
N GLU A 42 15.77 9.93 -1.03
CA GLU A 42 16.41 11.24 -0.96
C GLU A 42 15.50 12.36 -1.48
N GLU A 43 14.68 12.10 -2.50
CA GLU A 43 13.66 13.03 -2.98
C GLU A 43 12.56 13.25 -1.91
N LEU A 44 12.16 12.18 -1.22
CA LEU A 44 11.19 12.24 -0.13
C LEU A 44 11.75 13.03 1.07
N TYR A 45 13.01 12.83 1.45
CA TYR A 45 13.64 13.61 2.50
C TYR A 45 13.72 15.10 2.15
N ALA A 46 14.11 15.42 0.91
CA ALA A 46 14.16 16.79 0.44
C ALA A 46 12.78 17.47 0.50
N ALA A 47 11.74 16.80 0.02
CA ALA A 47 10.37 17.31 0.06
C ALA A 47 9.87 17.49 1.50
N LEU A 48 10.10 16.51 2.38
CA LEU A 48 9.72 16.61 3.79
C LEU A 48 10.46 17.74 4.54
N TYR A 49 11.69 18.03 4.14
CA TYR A 49 12.41 19.18 4.67
C TYR A 49 11.82 20.50 4.15
N GLU A 50 11.56 20.62 2.84
CA GLU A 50 11.00 21.83 2.24
C GLU A 50 9.61 22.16 2.83
N ASP A 51 8.74 21.17 2.94
CA ASP A 51 7.35 21.37 3.37
C ASP A 51 7.23 21.47 4.90
N LEU A 52 7.97 20.64 5.64
CA LEU A 52 7.77 20.41 7.07
C LEU A 52 9.01 20.66 7.94
N HIS A 53 10.15 21.02 7.34
CA HIS A 53 11.44 21.19 8.03
C HIS A 53 11.90 19.97 8.83
N LYS A 54 11.45 18.77 8.45
CA LYS A 54 11.91 17.52 9.06
C LYS A 54 13.30 17.17 8.54
N GLY A 55 14.26 17.05 9.46
CA GLY A 55 15.58 16.50 9.14
C GLY A 55 15.49 15.04 8.68
N ARG A 56 16.53 14.53 8.00
CA ARG A 56 16.55 13.17 7.43
C ARG A 56 16.20 12.09 8.45
N GLU A 57 16.77 12.16 9.65
CA GLU A 57 16.54 11.19 10.72
C GLU A 57 15.10 11.22 11.23
N GLU A 58 14.54 12.43 11.42
CA GLU A 58 13.15 12.60 11.85
C GLU A 58 12.18 12.12 10.77
N ALA A 59 12.41 12.50 9.52
CA ALA A 59 11.63 12.07 8.37
C ALA A 59 11.66 10.53 8.23
N PHE A 60 12.82 9.91 8.40
CA PHE A 60 12.91 8.46 8.40
C PHE A 60 12.15 7.82 9.57
N LEU A 61 12.39 8.27 10.81
CA LEU A 61 11.78 7.65 12.00
C LEU A 61 10.26 7.84 12.05
N THR A 62 9.76 8.99 11.60
CA THR A 62 8.33 9.34 11.73
C THR A 62 7.50 9.07 10.49
N GLU A 63 8.08 9.01 9.30
CA GLU A 63 7.35 8.80 8.05
C GLU A 63 7.75 7.46 7.40
N LEU A 64 8.97 7.36 6.86
CA LEU A 64 9.36 6.25 5.99
C LEU A 64 9.45 4.92 6.74
N SER A 65 10.00 4.92 7.96
CA SER A 65 10.17 3.69 8.75
C SER A 65 8.84 3.04 9.11
N ILE A 66 7.79 3.84 9.34
CA ILE A 66 6.43 3.35 9.62
C ILE A 66 5.88 2.66 8.37
N VAL A 67 5.99 3.32 7.21
CA VAL A 67 5.52 2.76 5.93
C VAL A 67 6.27 1.47 5.57
N TYR A 68 7.59 1.41 5.75
CA TYR A 68 8.37 0.20 5.52
C TYR A 68 7.97 -0.96 6.44
N GLN A 69 7.71 -0.67 7.72
CA GLN A 69 7.22 -1.66 8.68
C GLN A 69 5.85 -2.18 8.30
N GLU A 70 4.93 -1.30 7.90
CA GLU A 70 3.59 -1.66 7.44
C GLU A 70 3.64 -2.52 6.17
N ILE A 71 4.42 -2.13 5.16
CA ILE A 71 4.61 -2.95 3.95
C ILE A 71 5.14 -4.34 4.32
N SER A 72 6.13 -4.41 5.21
CA SER A 72 6.70 -5.67 5.67
C SER A 72 5.69 -6.53 6.43
N ALA A 73 4.88 -5.94 7.30
CA ALA A 73 3.80 -6.62 8.01
C ALA A 73 2.73 -7.15 7.03
N HIS A 74 2.34 -6.34 6.06
CA HIS A 74 1.37 -6.70 5.03
C HIS A 74 1.88 -7.81 4.11
N LEU A 75 3.15 -7.79 3.71
CA LEU A 75 3.75 -8.87 2.93
C LEU A 75 3.73 -10.22 3.66
N ARG A 76 3.94 -10.21 4.99
CA ARG A 76 3.81 -11.42 5.84
C ARG A 76 2.35 -11.85 6.05
N GLY A 77 1.44 -10.88 6.12
CA GLY A 77 0.05 -11.11 6.56
C GLY A 77 -0.98 -11.32 5.44
N VAL A 78 -0.82 -10.68 4.29
CA VAL A 78 -1.89 -10.51 3.28
C VAL A 78 -2.47 -11.82 2.77
N ALA A 79 -1.64 -12.87 2.63
CA ALA A 79 -2.11 -14.19 2.24
C ALA A 79 -3.00 -14.83 3.32
N ARG A 80 -2.62 -14.71 4.60
CA ARG A 80 -3.42 -15.22 5.72
C ARG A 80 -4.71 -14.44 5.88
N TRP A 81 -4.64 -13.10 5.82
CA TRP A 81 -5.80 -12.23 6.01
C TRP A 81 -6.83 -12.35 4.90
N SER A 82 -6.40 -12.70 3.69
CA SER A 82 -7.30 -12.86 2.53
C SER A 82 -7.99 -14.24 2.47
N ARG A 83 -7.62 -15.20 3.33
CA ARG A 83 -8.24 -16.53 3.31
C ARG A 83 -9.67 -16.45 3.81
N ARG A 84 -10.56 -17.24 3.20
CA ARG A 84 -11.92 -17.46 3.73
C ARG A 84 -11.80 -18.00 5.15
N ARG A 85 -12.44 -17.31 6.10
CA ARG A 85 -12.56 -17.77 7.48
C ARG A 85 -13.84 -18.57 7.61
N SER A 86 -13.72 -19.84 7.99
CA SER A 86 -14.89 -20.63 8.37
C SER A 86 -15.41 -20.11 9.72
N VAL A 87 -16.73 -19.92 9.81
CA VAL A 87 -17.44 -19.55 11.03
C VAL A 87 -18.44 -20.65 11.35
N ARG A 88 -18.66 -20.94 12.64
CA ARG A 88 -19.71 -21.88 13.02
C ARG A 88 -21.07 -21.25 12.65
N PRO A 89 -22.00 -22.01 12.08
CA PRO A 89 -23.37 -21.55 11.91
C PRO A 89 -23.92 -21.10 13.28
N ALA A 90 -24.71 -20.03 13.30
CA ALA A 90 -25.46 -19.69 14.50
C ALA A 90 -26.32 -20.89 14.88
N LEU A 91 -26.22 -21.35 16.14
CA LEU A 91 -27.17 -22.31 16.68
C LEU A 91 -28.53 -21.60 16.66
N GLN A 92 -29.42 -22.04 15.77
CA GLN A 92 -30.83 -21.72 15.89
C GLN A 92 -31.32 -22.46 17.13
N VAL A 93 -31.50 -21.71 18.22
CA VAL A 93 -32.21 -22.17 19.43
C VAL A 93 -33.71 -22.06 19.14
#